data_AF-A0A5C4VNW7-F1
#
_entry.id   AF-A0A5C4VNW7-F1
#
_cell.length_a   1.000
_cell.length_b   1.000
_cell.length_c   1.000
_cell.angle_alpha   90.00
_cell.angle_beta   90.00
_cell.angle_gamma   90.00
#
_symmetry.space_group_name_H-M   'P 1'
#
loop_
_entity.id
_entity.type
_entity.pdbx_description
1 polymer ?
#
loop_
_entity_poly.entity_id
_entity_poly.type
_entity_poly.pdbx_seq_one_letter_code
_entity_poly.pdbx_strand_id
1 'polypeptide(L)'
;MREPYPERVLRLRSRRTIGSVSADTPQTEPQTKSQTESQTERQTEPRTEQHDPVVPEAYAAFMRTGWDEREEDVARHPVADLAASRRARLAEAFPGERLVLPGGGYKVRAYDTDYRFRADTAHAYFSGNHTSDAVLVVEPDGSSVLYARPRSGRDTDEFFRDRQYGALWAGKRPSAGELEAALGLRVKHVDELAGDLARGAKTRVHRGVSPTVDALVGGDEGRDAELARVASEMRLVKDAWEIAELQAAVDATTLGFEDCVREWDRVIEHGERWLEGTFFRRARTMGNDLGYDSIVAGGPHATTLHWIENSGPIVPGQLVLCDMGVEGANLYTADVTRTLPVAGTFTPLQRDLYSLVLRSQDAAMAALRPGAHFLAGHEAAMEVLARGLDDLDLLPVSVDEALSPDSRVYARWTLHGVSHMLGMDVHDCGQAAPESYREAELVEGMVLTVEPGLYFQADDLLVPEELRGIGIRIEDDVVVTADGIESLSAALPRTPDAIEEWMATLRG
;
A
#
# COMPACT_ATOMS: atom_id res chain seq x y z
N MET A 1 48.48 -14.75 15.85
CA MET A 1 48.41 -14.02 14.56
C MET A 1 47.04 -13.39 14.43
N ARG A 2 46.94 -12.09 14.70
CA ARG A 2 45.83 -11.20 14.34
C ARG A 2 46.48 -9.85 14.08
N GLU A 3 46.48 -9.40 12.84
CA GLU A 3 46.87 -8.03 12.49
C GLU A 3 45.62 -7.16 12.37
N PRO A 4 45.59 -5.96 12.96
CA PRO A 4 44.69 -4.88 12.58
C PRO A 4 45.44 -3.83 11.73
N TYR A 5 44.76 -3.27 10.73
CA TYR A 5 45.21 -2.11 9.94
C TYR A 5 44.02 -1.12 9.80
N PRO A 6 44.25 0.21 9.62
CA PRO A 6 43.99 1.14 10.71
C PRO A 6 43.34 2.47 10.28
N GLU A 7 43.60 3.52 11.06
CA GLU A 7 42.92 4.83 11.16
C GLU A 7 42.85 5.74 9.92
N ARG A 8 41.93 6.72 10.03
CA ARG A 8 41.83 7.96 9.23
C ARG A 8 43.05 8.88 9.45
N VAL A 9 43.50 9.60 8.41
CA VAL A 9 44.15 10.92 8.54
C VAL A 9 43.71 11.90 7.44
N LEU A 10 43.44 13.16 7.83
CA LEU A 10 43.16 14.30 6.95
C LEU A 10 44.45 14.93 6.37
N ARG A 11 44.41 15.51 5.15
CA ARG A 11 44.59 16.98 4.89
C ARG A 11 45.03 17.39 3.45
N LEU A 12 44.61 18.62 3.12
CA LEU A 12 45.30 19.66 2.32
C LEU A 12 45.25 19.69 0.77
N ARG A 13 44.33 20.54 0.29
CA ARG A 13 44.42 21.54 -0.80
C ARG A 13 45.75 21.68 -1.57
N SER A 14 45.64 21.77 -2.90
CA SER A 14 46.42 22.75 -3.69
C SER A 14 45.57 23.38 -4.80
N ARG A 15 45.75 24.69 -5.06
CA ARG A 15 45.12 25.44 -6.17
C ARG A 15 46.10 25.50 -7.35
N ARG A 16 45.62 25.47 -8.61
CA ARG A 16 46.23 26.20 -9.74
C ARG A 16 45.22 26.56 -10.84
N THR A 17 45.43 27.75 -11.40
CA THR A 17 44.84 28.35 -12.61
C THR A 17 45.90 28.35 -13.75
N ILE A 18 45.63 28.65 -15.03
CA ILE A 18 44.42 29.16 -15.73
C ILE A 18 44.41 28.59 -17.17
N GLY A 19 43.29 28.59 -17.90
CA GLY A 19 43.32 28.24 -19.34
C GLY A 19 41.98 28.20 -20.06
N SER A 20 41.58 29.32 -20.68
CA SER A 20 40.44 29.41 -21.61
C SER A 20 40.85 29.09 -23.05
N VAL A 21 40.10 28.23 -23.74
CA VAL A 21 40.12 28.11 -25.22
C VAL A 21 38.70 27.91 -25.72
N SER A 22 38.33 28.65 -26.77
CA SER A 22 37.04 28.57 -27.47
C SER A 22 37.14 27.61 -28.66
N ALA A 23 36.06 26.92 -29.01
CA ALA A 23 35.92 26.21 -30.29
C ALA A 23 34.43 26.14 -30.70
N ASP A 24 34.17 26.37 -31.99
CA ASP A 24 32.84 26.36 -32.61
C ASP A 24 32.17 24.98 -32.60
N THR A 25 30.83 24.98 -32.63
CA THR A 25 30.02 23.84 -33.09
C THR A 25 28.98 24.35 -34.09
N PRO A 26 28.87 23.82 -35.31
CA PRO A 26 27.95 24.34 -36.32
C PRO A 26 26.48 23.98 -36.02
N GLN A 27 25.58 24.90 -36.35
CA GLN A 27 24.14 24.64 -36.42
C GLN A 27 23.80 23.78 -37.65
N THR A 28 22.83 22.88 -37.51
CA THR A 28 22.15 22.22 -38.62
C THR A 28 20.63 22.35 -38.46
N GLU A 29 19.99 22.97 -39.45
CA GLU A 29 18.53 23.12 -39.52
C GLU A 29 17.85 21.79 -39.91
N PRO A 30 16.71 21.43 -39.30
CA PRO A 30 15.84 20.38 -39.82
C PRO A 30 14.90 20.95 -40.90
N GLN A 31 14.96 20.36 -42.11
CA GLN A 31 14.05 20.71 -43.20
C GLN A 31 12.62 20.24 -42.92
N THR A 32 11.66 21.17 -42.96
CA THR A 32 10.23 20.87 -42.89
C THR A 32 9.76 20.11 -44.14
N LYS A 33 9.19 18.91 -43.96
CA LYS A 33 8.34 18.27 -44.97
C LYS A 33 6.92 18.15 -44.42
N SER A 34 6.03 18.92 -45.03
CA SER A 34 4.59 18.79 -44.86
C SER A 34 4.13 17.44 -45.40
N GLN A 35 3.43 16.66 -44.57
CA GLN A 35 2.58 15.56 -45.03
C GLN A 35 1.19 15.72 -44.42
N THR A 36 0.20 15.78 -45.31
CA THR A 36 -1.22 15.85 -44.97
C THR A 36 -1.72 14.43 -44.78
N GLU A 37 -1.92 13.99 -43.54
CA GLU A 37 -2.44 12.65 -43.25
C GLU A 37 -3.96 12.65 -43.15
N SER A 38 -4.58 11.75 -43.91
CA SER A 38 -6.00 11.42 -43.80
C SER A 38 -6.27 10.60 -42.54
N GLN A 39 -7.46 10.76 -41.96
CA GLN A 39 -7.93 9.95 -40.84
C GLN A 39 -8.10 8.48 -41.25
N THR A 40 -7.07 7.68 -40.96
CA THR A 40 -7.12 6.22 -40.90
C THR A 40 -6.61 5.81 -39.52
N GLU A 41 -7.13 4.73 -38.95
CA GLU A 41 -6.78 4.25 -37.62
C GLU A 41 -5.26 4.11 -37.46
N ARG A 42 -4.68 4.86 -36.50
CA ARG A 42 -3.26 4.76 -36.19
C ARG A 42 -3.01 3.46 -35.45
N GLN A 43 -2.53 2.44 -36.16
CA GLN A 43 -1.91 1.29 -35.54
C GLN A 43 -0.74 1.80 -34.68
N THR A 44 -0.82 1.56 -33.37
CA THR A 44 0.26 1.89 -32.44
C THR A 44 1.45 0.98 -32.74
N GLU A 45 2.66 1.53 -32.88
CA GLU A 45 3.85 0.69 -33.11
C GLU A 45 4.09 -0.21 -31.88
N PRO A 46 4.32 -1.52 -32.09
CA PRO A 46 4.47 -2.46 -30.97
C PRO A 46 5.76 -2.21 -30.19
N ARG A 47 5.68 -2.28 -28.86
CA ARG A 47 6.84 -2.19 -27.96
C ARG A 47 7.73 -3.43 -28.06
N THR A 48 8.81 -3.34 -28.84
CA THR A 48 9.82 -4.38 -29.07
C THR A 48 11.20 -3.99 -28.52
N GLU A 49 12.05 -4.97 -28.24
CA GLU A 49 13.44 -4.79 -27.80
C GLU A 49 14.47 -4.90 -28.93
N GLN A 50 15.67 -4.36 -28.70
CA GLN A 50 16.77 -4.36 -29.71
C GLN A 50 17.25 -5.76 -30.11
N HIS A 51 16.96 -6.78 -29.30
CA HIS A 51 17.32 -8.17 -29.53
C HIS A 51 16.16 -9.02 -30.09
N ASP A 52 14.99 -8.42 -30.33
CA ASP A 52 13.87 -9.14 -30.95
C ASP A 52 14.19 -9.45 -32.43
N PRO A 53 13.88 -10.68 -32.89
CA PRO A 53 14.14 -11.06 -34.27
C PRO A 53 13.26 -10.26 -35.24
N VAL A 54 13.83 -9.86 -36.37
CA VAL A 54 13.07 -9.22 -37.46
C VAL A 54 11.98 -10.18 -37.93
N VAL A 55 10.72 -9.75 -37.79
CA VAL A 55 9.52 -10.49 -38.20
C VAL A 55 9.34 -10.34 -39.72
N PRO A 56 9.45 -11.41 -40.54
CA PRO A 56 9.19 -11.31 -41.97
C PRO A 56 7.70 -11.15 -42.25
N GLU A 57 7.32 -10.35 -43.25
CA GLU A 57 5.90 -10.06 -43.51
C GLU A 57 5.06 -11.31 -43.81
N ALA A 58 5.62 -12.35 -44.43
CA ALA A 58 4.90 -13.61 -44.63
C ALA A 58 4.55 -14.33 -43.30
N TYR A 59 5.37 -14.18 -42.26
CA TYR A 59 5.09 -14.68 -40.93
C TYR A 59 4.09 -13.76 -40.21
N ALA A 60 4.28 -12.44 -40.29
CA ALA A 60 3.34 -11.47 -39.71
C ALA A 60 1.91 -11.64 -40.28
N ALA A 61 1.78 -11.71 -41.60
CA ALA A 61 0.51 -11.95 -42.28
C ALA A 61 -0.17 -13.27 -41.87
N PHE A 62 0.60 -14.34 -41.60
CA PHE A 62 0.05 -15.58 -41.06
C PHE A 62 -0.41 -15.41 -39.60
N MET A 63 0.40 -14.74 -38.77
CA MET A 63 0.10 -14.45 -37.36
C MET A 63 -1.14 -13.55 -37.16
N ARG A 64 -1.58 -12.81 -38.18
CA ARG A 64 -2.81 -12.00 -38.17
C ARG A 64 -4.07 -12.77 -38.59
N THR A 65 -4.03 -14.10 -38.71
CA THR A 65 -5.16 -14.91 -39.25
C THR A 65 -5.54 -16.12 -38.41
N GLY A 66 -6.78 -16.57 -38.54
CA GLY A 66 -7.26 -17.84 -37.97
C GLY A 66 -7.55 -17.83 -36.47
N TRP A 67 -7.47 -16.66 -35.81
CA TRP A 67 -7.81 -16.52 -34.41
C TRP A 67 -9.31 -16.32 -34.17
N ASP A 68 -9.71 -16.63 -32.94
CA ASP A 68 -11.05 -16.43 -32.40
C ASP A 68 -11.07 -15.18 -31.51
N GLU A 69 -12.04 -14.30 -31.73
CA GLU A 69 -12.18 -13.00 -31.07
C GLU A 69 -13.41 -12.90 -30.17
N ARG A 70 -14.04 -14.04 -29.80
CA ARG A 70 -15.17 -14.07 -28.88
C ARG A 70 -14.94 -13.20 -27.64
N GLU A 71 -15.94 -12.39 -27.29
CA GLU A 71 -16.04 -11.78 -25.97
C GLU A 71 -16.49 -12.83 -24.96
N GLU A 72 -15.98 -12.71 -23.74
CA GLU A 72 -16.46 -13.49 -22.61
C GLU A 72 -17.75 -12.87 -22.04
N ASP A 73 -18.64 -13.70 -21.52
CA ASP A 73 -19.82 -13.26 -20.78
C ASP A 73 -19.37 -12.82 -19.39
N VAL A 74 -19.05 -11.53 -19.25
CA VAL A 74 -18.49 -10.95 -18.02
C VAL A 74 -19.62 -10.45 -17.13
N ALA A 75 -19.74 -11.04 -15.95
CA ALA A 75 -20.67 -10.57 -14.92
C ALA A 75 -20.33 -9.15 -14.47
N ARG A 76 -21.36 -8.34 -14.21
CA ARG A 76 -21.21 -7.01 -13.60
C ARG A 76 -20.48 -7.14 -12.25
N HIS A 77 -19.42 -6.36 -12.07
CA HIS A 77 -18.64 -6.35 -10.84
C HIS A 77 -19.44 -5.76 -9.68
N PRO A 78 -19.41 -6.32 -8.46
CA PRO A 78 -20.18 -5.82 -7.32
C PRO A 78 -19.97 -4.32 -7.02
N VAL A 79 -18.75 -3.83 -7.20
CA VAL A 79 -18.42 -2.41 -6.99
C VAL A 79 -19.03 -1.45 -8.02
N ALA A 80 -19.53 -1.92 -9.17
CA ALA A 80 -19.87 -1.05 -10.30
C ALA A 80 -20.91 0.04 -9.94
N ASP A 81 -21.93 -0.33 -9.18
CA ASP A 81 -23.00 0.59 -8.77
C ASP A 81 -22.58 1.48 -7.58
N LEU A 82 -21.75 0.95 -6.66
CA LEU A 82 -21.12 1.73 -5.59
C LEU A 82 -20.18 2.80 -6.17
N ALA A 83 -19.30 2.42 -7.09
CA ALA A 83 -18.41 3.30 -7.83
C ALA A 83 -19.18 4.37 -8.61
N ALA A 84 -20.35 4.05 -9.19
CA ALA A 84 -21.22 5.03 -9.82
C ALA A 84 -21.74 6.09 -8.82
N SER A 85 -22.19 5.67 -7.64
CA SER A 85 -22.60 6.57 -6.56
C SER A 85 -21.43 7.43 -6.03
N ARG A 86 -20.25 6.83 -5.88
CA ARG A 86 -19.00 7.53 -5.50
C ARG A 86 -18.63 8.61 -6.53
N ARG A 87 -18.70 8.31 -7.84
CA ARG A 87 -18.46 9.31 -8.90
C ARG A 87 -19.49 10.44 -8.92
N ALA A 88 -20.77 10.14 -8.65
CA ALA A 88 -21.80 11.17 -8.56
C ALA A 88 -21.51 12.17 -7.41
N ARG A 89 -21.21 11.66 -6.21
CA ARG A 89 -20.79 12.49 -5.06
C ARG A 89 -19.51 13.30 -5.35
N LEU A 90 -18.57 12.73 -6.09
CA LEU A 90 -17.33 13.42 -6.48
C LEU A 90 -17.62 14.56 -7.48
N ALA A 91 -18.54 14.38 -8.43
CA ALA A 91 -18.99 15.44 -9.34
C ALA A 91 -19.75 16.56 -8.59
N GLU A 92 -20.56 16.20 -7.59
CA GLU A 92 -21.26 17.16 -6.72
C GLU A 92 -20.29 18.04 -5.90
N ALA A 93 -19.14 17.50 -5.49
CA ALA A 93 -18.09 18.25 -4.80
C ALA A 93 -17.37 19.28 -5.72
N PHE A 94 -17.37 19.06 -7.04
CA PHE A 94 -16.68 19.90 -8.02
C PHE A 94 -17.61 20.30 -9.20
N PRO A 95 -18.71 21.02 -8.93
CA PRO A 95 -19.77 21.23 -9.92
C PRO A 95 -19.29 22.03 -11.13
N GLY A 96 -19.49 21.46 -12.32
CA GLY A 96 -19.07 22.07 -13.59
C GLY A 96 -17.58 21.92 -13.92
N GLU A 97 -16.84 21.12 -13.14
CA GLU A 97 -15.42 20.80 -13.40
C GLU A 97 -15.26 19.38 -13.95
N ARG A 98 -14.20 19.17 -14.74
CA ARG A 98 -13.77 17.85 -15.20
C ARG A 98 -12.74 17.30 -14.22
N LEU A 99 -12.88 16.03 -13.84
CA LEU A 99 -12.00 15.36 -12.89
C LEU A 99 -11.32 14.17 -13.58
N VAL A 100 -9.99 14.12 -13.52
CA VAL A 100 -9.18 13.12 -14.21
C VAL A 100 -8.43 12.28 -13.18
N LEU A 101 -8.75 11.00 -13.11
CA LEU A 101 -8.21 10.02 -12.15
C LEU A 101 -7.48 8.92 -12.94
N PRO A 102 -6.17 9.09 -13.25
CA PRO A 102 -5.36 8.06 -13.87
C PRO A 102 -5.16 6.85 -12.93
N GLY A 103 -5.14 5.64 -13.48
CA GLY A 103 -4.87 4.39 -12.74
C GLY A 103 -3.37 4.07 -12.59
N GLY A 104 -2.50 4.84 -13.25
CA GLY A 104 -1.06 4.59 -13.31
C GLY A 104 -0.69 3.50 -14.31
N GLY A 105 0.60 3.16 -14.35
CA GLY A 105 1.16 2.10 -15.18
C GLY A 105 2.24 1.32 -14.42
N TYR A 106 2.82 0.31 -15.07
CA TYR A 106 3.85 -0.53 -14.48
C TYR A 106 5.05 0.24 -13.93
N LYS A 107 5.70 -0.31 -12.90
CA LYS A 107 6.91 0.22 -12.27
C LYS A 107 8.05 -0.77 -12.49
N VAL A 108 9.18 -0.30 -12.99
CA VAL A 108 10.35 -1.15 -13.26
C VAL A 108 10.91 -1.73 -11.96
N ARG A 109 11.05 -3.06 -11.92
CA ARG A 109 11.75 -3.80 -10.86
C ARG A 109 13.23 -3.93 -11.19
N ALA A 110 13.54 -4.43 -12.38
CA ALA A 110 14.92 -4.56 -12.87
C ALA A 110 14.95 -4.58 -14.40
N TYR A 111 15.56 -3.56 -15.00
CA TYR A 111 15.71 -3.41 -16.46
C TYR A 111 14.37 -3.49 -17.23
N ASP A 112 14.10 -4.55 -17.98
CA ASP A 112 12.87 -4.79 -18.75
C ASP A 112 11.81 -5.58 -17.96
N THR A 113 12.06 -5.87 -16.69
CA THR A 113 11.11 -6.53 -15.79
C THR A 113 10.44 -5.53 -14.85
N ASP A 114 9.12 -5.52 -14.85
CA ASP A 114 8.28 -4.69 -13.97
C ASP A 114 7.85 -5.45 -12.70
N TYR A 115 7.45 -4.70 -11.68
CA TYR A 115 6.64 -5.21 -10.57
C TYR A 115 5.24 -5.59 -11.07
N ARG A 116 4.53 -6.42 -10.29
CA ARG A 116 3.09 -6.65 -10.52
C ARG A 116 2.36 -5.31 -10.45
N PHE A 117 1.42 -5.10 -11.38
CA PHE A 117 0.66 -3.86 -11.42
C PHE A 117 -0.39 -3.84 -10.31
N ARG A 118 -0.37 -2.78 -9.52
CA ARG A 118 -1.46 -2.36 -8.64
C ARG A 118 -1.94 -1.00 -9.15
N ALA A 119 -3.26 -0.85 -9.31
CA ALA A 119 -3.83 0.42 -9.73
C ALA A 119 -3.68 1.50 -8.65
N ASP A 120 -3.71 2.75 -9.07
CA ASP A 120 -3.92 3.88 -8.17
C ASP A 120 -5.25 3.73 -7.40
N THR A 121 -5.19 4.07 -6.13
CA THR A 121 -6.27 3.76 -5.20
C THR A 121 -7.48 4.67 -5.37
N ALA A 122 -7.30 5.94 -5.78
CA ALA A 122 -8.41 6.81 -6.12
C ALA A 122 -9.07 6.35 -7.44
N HIS A 123 -8.27 5.98 -8.45
CA HIS A 123 -8.79 5.37 -9.68
C HIS A 123 -9.61 4.12 -9.40
N ALA A 124 -9.08 3.16 -8.64
CA ALA A 124 -9.76 1.93 -8.30
C ALA A 124 -11.06 2.20 -7.50
N TYR A 125 -11.01 3.05 -6.47
CA TYR A 125 -12.17 3.40 -5.64
C TYR A 125 -13.35 4.00 -6.44
N PHE A 126 -13.07 4.84 -7.45
CA PHE A 126 -14.09 5.50 -8.27
C PHE A 126 -14.47 4.74 -9.55
N SER A 127 -13.73 3.71 -9.97
CA SER A 127 -14.01 2.99 -11.23
C SER A 127 -14.26 1.48 -11.09
N GLY A 128 -13.66 0.83 -10.09
CA GLY A 128 -13.52 -0.63 -10.03
C GLY A 128 -12.52 -1.21 -11.03
N ASN A 129 -11.77 -0.38 -11.77
CA ASN A 129 -10.84 -0.84 -12.80
C ASN A 129 -9.42 -1.08 -12.24
N HIS A 130 -8.88 -2.26 -12.51
CA HIS A 130 -7.49 -2.64 -12.18
C HIS A 130 -6.60 -2.80 -13.44
N THR A 131 -7.03 -2.35 -14.62
CA THR A 131 -6.19 -2.42 -15.83
C THR A 131 -5.17 -1.27 -15.88
N SER A 132 -3.93 -1.60 -16.27
CA SER A 132 -2.87 -0.60 -16.42
C SER A 132 -3.19 0.45 -17.47
N ASP A 133 -2.62 1.65 -17.30
CA ASP A 133 -2.62 2.76 -18.24
C ASP A 133 -4.01 3.40 -18.48
N ALA A 134 -5.02 2.95 -17.75
CA ALA A 134 -6.37 3.47 -17.81
C ALA A 134 -6.52 4.81 -17.07
N VAL A 135 -7.52 5.61 -17.47
CA VAL A 135 -7.83 6.91 -16.90
C VAL A 135 -9.34 7.08 -16.80
N LEU A 136 -9.85 7.23 -15.59
CA LEU A 136 -11.24 7.61 -15.37
C LEU A 136 -11.35 9.12 -15.53
N VAL A 137 -12.31 9.57 -16.34
CA VAL A 137 -12.70 10.98 -16.45
C VAL A 137 -14.15 11.12 -16.03
N VAL A 138 -14.41 11.99 -15.07
CA VAL A 138 -15.75 12.49 -14.72
C VAL A 138 -15.89 13.86 -15.38
N GLU A 139 -16.92 14.02 -16.20
CA GLU A 139 -17.18 15.24 -16.97
C GLU A 139 -18.06 16.24 -16.17
N PRO A 140 -18.07 17.54 -16.54
CA PRO A 140 -18.84 18.59 -15.86
C PRO A 140 -20.35 18.36 -15.69
N ASP A 141 -20.94 17.43 -16.46
CA ASP A 141 -22.35 17.04 -16.40
C ASP A 141 -22.61 15.81 -15.50
N GLY A 142 -21.58 15.30 -14.83
CA GLY A 142 -21.61 14.09 -14.00
C GLY A 142 -21.48 12.78 -14.79
N SER A 143 -21.45 12.82 -16.13
CA SER A 143 -21.17 11.62 -16.92
C SER A 143 -19.72 11.15 -16.71
N SER A 144 -19.46 9.86 -16.91
CA SER A 144 -18.13 9.27 -16.66
C SER A 144 -17.70 8.39 -17.83
N VAL A 145 -16.42 8.47 -18.19
CA VAL A 145 -15.79 7.67 -19.24
C VAL A 145 -14.49 7.08 -18.72
N LEU A 146 -14.28 5.78 -18.92
CA LEU A 146 -13.01 5.11 -18.70
C LEU A 146 -12.24 5.09 -20.02
N TYR A 147 -11.15 5.85 -20.10
CA TYR A 147 -10.20 5.76 -21.20
C TYR A 147 -9.23 4.64 -20.86
N ALA A 148 -9.35 3.49 -21.53
CA ALA A 148 -8.54 2.31 -21.27
C ALA A 148 -7.74 1.91 -22.51
N ARG A 149 -6.77 1.01 -22.34
CA ARG A 149 -6.20 0.24 -23.44
C ARG A 149 -6.78 -1.18 -23.40
N PRO A 150 -7.80 -1.51 -24.22
CA PRO A 150 -8.36 -2.85 -24.32
C PRO A 150 -7.34 -3.85 -24.90
N ARG A 151 -7.74 -5.10 -25.08
CA ARG A 151 -6.99 -6.05 -25.92
C ARG A 151 -6.81 -5.52 -27.35
N SER A 152 -5.63 -5.76 -27.89
CA SER A 152 -5.33 -5.59 -29.31
C SER A 152 -6.18 -6.52 -30.18
N GLY A 153 -6.54 -6.05 -31.38
CA GLY A 153 -7.16 -6.90 -32.41
C GLY A 153 -6.20 -8.01 -32.83
N ARG A 154 -6.69 -9.24 -33.01
CA ARG A 154 -5.83 -10.40 -33.27
C ARG A 154 -5.29 -10.44 -34.70
N ASP A 155 -5.75 -9.52 -35.54
CA ASP A 155 -5.27 -9.22 -36.89
C ASP A 155 -4.19 -8.12 -36.91
N THR A 156 -3.70 -7.67 -35.75
CA THR A 156 -2.68 -6.61 -35.64
C THR A 156 -1.28 -7.14 -35.30
N ASP A 157 -0.25 -6.32 -35.55
CA ASP A 157 1.11 -6.61 -35.10
C ASP A 157 1.27 -6.53 -33.57
N GLU A 158 0.49 -5.67 -32.91
CA GLU A 158 0.50 -5.52 -31.46
C GLU A 158 0.23 -6.86 -30.76
N PHE A 159 -0.78 -7.61 -31.21
CA PHE A 159 -1.21 -8.89 -30.64
C PHE A 159 -0.06 -9.88 -30.36
N PHE A 160 0.96 -9.92 -31.23
CA PHE A 160 2.05 -10.90 -31.17
C PHE A 160 3.47 -10.30 -31.10
N ARG A 161 3.62 -8.97 -31.22
CA ARG A 161 4.94 -8.30 -31.17
C ARG A 161 5.12 -7.37 -29.98
N ASP A 162 4.03 -6.83 -29.42
CA ASP A 162 4.14 -5.89 -28.30
C ASP A 162 4.35 -6.64 -26.98
N ARG A 163 5.47 -6.38 -26.31
CA ARG A 163 5.87 -7.06 -25.07
C ARG A 163 5.01 -6.67 -23.85
N GLN A 164 4.30 -5.55 -23.87
CA GLN A 164 3.51 -5.01 -22.75
C GLN A 164 2.00 -5.19 -22.92
N TYR A 165 1.51 -5.19 -24.16
CA TYR A 165 0.08 -5.17 -24.48
C TYR A 165 -0.34 -6.26 -25.49
N GLY A 166 0.61 -6.92 -26.15
CA GLY A 166 0.35 -8.04 -27.04
C GLY A 166 -0.13 -9.26 -26.25
N ALA A 167 -1.28 -9.81 -26.61
CA ALA A 167 -1.90 -10.88 -25.84
C ALA A 167 -1.09 -12.19 -25.82
N LEU A 168 -0.16 -12.39 -26.76
CA LEU A 168 0.78 -13.51 -26.75
C LEU A 168 2.04 -13.28 -25.88
N TRP A 169 2.30 -12.04 -25.45
CA TRP A 169 3.41 -11.68 -24.54
C TRP A 169 2.93 -11.44 -23.11
N ALA A 170 1.97 -10.52 -22.94
CA ALA A 170 1.51 -10.03 -21.65
C ALA A 170 0.17 -10.65 -21.19
N GLY A 171 -0.44 -11.49 -22.02
CA GLY A 171 -1.74 -12.13 -21.76
C GLY A 171 -2.95 -11.31 -22.23
N LYS A 172 -4.13 -11.94 -22.22
CA LYS A 172 -5.39 -11.32 -22.68
C LYS A 172 -5.80 -10.19 -21.73
N ARG A 173 -5.81 -8.95 -22.24
CA ARG A 173 -6.52 -7.82 -21.60
C ARG A 173 -8.04 -7.92 -21.86
N PRO A 174 -8.91 -7.32 -21.04
CA PRO A 174 -10.33 -7.17 -21.38
C PRO A 174 -10.54 -6.41 -22.71
N SER A 175 -11.62 -6.70 -23.44
CA SER A 175 -12.12 -5.82 -24.50
C SER A 175 -12.78 -4.56 -23.91
N ALA A 176 -13.14 -3.61 -24.76
CA ALA A 176 -13.96 -2.47 -24.34
C ALA A 176 -15.32 -2.97 -23.81
N GLY A 177 -16.02 -3.85 -24.55
CA GLY A 177 -17.31 -4.41 -24.15
C GLY A 177 -17.25 -5.20 -22.83
N GLU A 178 -16.21 -5.99 -22.62
CA GLU A 178 -15.95 -6.73 -21.37
C GLU A 178 -15.80 -5.76 -20.18
N LEU A 179 -15.13 -4.61 -20.36
CA LEU A 179 -15.02 -3.55 -19.34
C LEU A 179 -16.34 -2.77 -19.13
N GLU A 180 -17.06 -2.44 -20.21
CA GLU A 180 -18.36 -1.75 -20.10
C GLU A 180 -19.39 -2.60 -19.34
N ALA A 181 -19.43 -3.92 -19.63
CA ALA A 181 -20.29 -4.88 -18.95
C ALA A 181 -19.92 -5.04 -17.46
N ALA A 182 -18.62 -5.23 -17.17
CA ALA A 182 -18.13 -5.39 -15.80
C ALA A 182 -18.38 -4.14 -14.94
N LEU A 183 -17.99 -2.96 -15.43
CA LEU A 183 -17.90 -1.74 -14.61
C LEU A 183 -19.11 -0.80 -14.74
N GLY A 184 -19.98 -1.01 -15.74
CA GLY A 184 -21.09 -0.08 -16.03
C GLY A 184 -20.63 1.33 -16.41
N LEU A 185 -19.41 1.43 -16.93
CA LEU A 185 -18.76 2.66 -17.37
C LEU A 185 -18.66 2.62 -18.88
N ARG A 186 -18.91 3.75 -19.55
CA ARG A 186 -18.57 3.88 -20.97
C ARG A 186 -17.06 3.81 -21.14
N VAL A 187 -16.59 3.02 -22.10
CA VAL A 187 -15.15 2.88 -22.40
C VAL A 187 -14.79 3.60 -23.71
N LYS A 188 -13.60 4.17 -23.75
CA LYS A 188 -12.93 4.72 -24.93
C LYS A 188 -11.49 4.24 -25.01
N HIS A 189 -10.86 4.34 -26.17
CA HIS A 189 -9.43 4.06 -26.28
C HIS A 189 -8.61 5.17 -25.62
N VAL A 190 -7.52 4.81 -24.93
CA VAL A 190 -6.67 5.77 -24.22
C VAL A 190 -6.07 6.84 -25.15
N ASP A 191 -5.83 6.51 -26.41
CA ASP A 191 -5.34 7.46 -27.42
C ASP A 191 -6.33 8.61 -27.73
N GLU A 192 -7.63 8.43 -27.45
CA GLU A 192 -8.63 9.50 -27.59
C GLU A 192 -8.52 10.56 -26.49
N LEU A 193 -7.92 10.22 -25.34
CA LEU A 193 -7.89 11.04 -24.13
C LEU A 193 -7.32 12.44 -24.40
N ALA A 194 -6.18 12.53 -25.11
CA ALA A 194 -5.53 13.80 -25.41
C ALA A 194 -6.44 14.75 -26.22
N GLY A 195 -7.20 14.20 -27.18
CA GLY A 195 -8.14 14.98 -28.00
C GLY A 195 -9.37 15.46 -27.22
N ASP A 196 -9.82 14.67 -26.24
CA ASP A 196 -11.01 15.00 -25.44
C ASP A 196 -10.71 15.90 -24.24
N LEU A 197 -9.52 15.77 -23.66
CA LEU A 197 -9.00 16.72 -22.67
C LEU A 197 -8.79 18.12 -23.27
N ALA A 198 -8.36 18.20 -24.54
CA ALA A 198 -8.18 19.48 -25.25
C ALA A 198 -9.47 20.30 -25.49
N ARG A 199 -10.67 19.73 -25.29
CA ARG A 199 -11.97 20.38 -25.60
C ARG A 199 -12.39 21.52 -24.65
N GLY A 200 -11.54 21.93 -23.72
CA GLY A 200 -11.70 23.18 -22.96
C GLY A 200 -12.72 23.13 -21.81
N ALA A 201 -12.50 22.26 -20.83
CA ALA A 201 -13.19 22.27 -19.54
C ALA A 201 -12.26 22.74 -18.41
N LYS A 202 -12.81 23.36 -17.35
CA LYS A 202 -12.05 23.57 -16.11
C LYS A 202 -11.72 22.19 -15.54
N THR A 203 -10.46 21.81 -15.55
CA THR A 203 -10.02 20.42 -15.30
C THR A 203 -9.17 20.35 -14.05
N ARG A 204 -9.30 19.24 -13.31
CA ARG A 204 -8.49 18.83 -12.16
C ARG A 204 -7.93 17.44 -12.43
N VAL A 205 -6.70 17.17 -12.01
CA VAL A 205 -6.01 15.90 -12.20
C VAL A 205 -5.55 15.37 -10.85
N HIS A 206 -5.82 14.08 -10.58
CA HIS A 206 -5.15 13.37 -9.50
C HIS A 206 -3.68 13.10 -9.92
N ARG A 207 -2.85 14.10 -9.66
CA ARG A 207 -1.51 14.29 -10.26
C ARG A 207 -0.43 13.44 -9.57
N GLY A 208 0.63 13.11 -10.29
CA GLY A 208 1.77 12.31 -9.80
C GLY A 208 1.64 10.81 -10.05
N VAL A 209 0.47 10.35 -10.48
CA VAL A 209 0.15 8.94 -10.72
C VAL A 209 0.55 8.49 -12.13
N SER A 210 0.34 9.35 -13.15
CA SER A 210 0.70 9.06 -14.55
C SER A 210 1.38 10.28 -15.20
N PRO A 211 2.71 10.23 -15.42
CA PRO A 211 3.45 11.32 -16.06
C PRO A 211 2.90 11.72 -17.44
N THR A 212 2.33 10.75 -18.17
CA THR A 212 1.67 11.00 -19.46
C THR A 212 0.45 11.89 -19.30
N VAL A 213 -0.43 11.58 -18.34
CA VAL A 213 -1.66 12.36 -18.09
C VAL A 213 -1.34 13.72 -17.49
N ASP A 214 -0.35 13.77 -16.59
CA ASP A 214 0.14 15.00 -15.97
C ASP A 214 0.66 16.01 -17.02
N ALA A 215 1.18 15.52 -18.15
CA ALA A 215 1.64 16.33 -19.28
C ALA A 215 0.52 16.75 -20.26
N LEU A 216 -0.63 16.07 -20.28
CA LEU A 216 -1.76 16.41 -21.15
C LEU A 216 -2.57 17.61 -20.64
N VAL A 217 -2.54 17.89 -19.34
CA VAL A 217 -3.30 18.97 -18.69
C VAL A 217 -2.37 19.82 -17.83
N GLY A 218 -2.28 21.10 -18.16
CA GLY A 218 -1.47 22.07 -17.40
C GLY A 218 -1.83 22.07 -15.91
N GLY A 219 -0.80 22.10 -15.06
CA GLY A 219 -0.94 21.99 -13.61
C GLY A 219 -1.64 23.18 -12.96
N ASP A 220 -2.49 22.90 -11.98
CA ASP A 220 -3.02 23.85 -11.01
C ASP A 220 -2.88 23.21 -9.63
N GLU A 221 -1.72 23.41 -8.99
CA GLU A 221 -1.33 22.73 -7.75
C GLU A 221 -2.40 22.81 -6.66
N GLY A 222 -3.08 23.95 -6.53
CA GLY A 222 -4.16 24.13 -5.57
C GLY A 222 -5.39 23.29 -5.89
N ARG A 223 -5.81 23.22 -7.16
CA ARG A 223 -6.98 22.42 -7.56
C ARG A 223 -6.73 20.92 -7.56
N ASP A 224 -5.53 20.52 -7.97
CA ASP A 224 -5.12 19.13 -8.05
C ASP A 224 -4.93 18.54 -6.64
N ALA A 225 -4.34 19.31 -5.71
CA ALA A 225 -4.28 18.96 -4.29
C ALA A 225 -5.67 18.89 -3.65
N GLU A 226 -6.58 19.82 -3.98
CA GLU A 226 -7.97 19.77 -3.49
C GLU A 226 -8.73 18.53 -4.00
N LEU A 227 -8.51 18.11 -5.26
CA LEU A 227 -9.07 16.85 -5.77
C LEU A 227 -8.48 15.64 -5.03
N ALA A 228 -7.16 15.59 -4.84
CA ALA A 228 -6.51 14.50 -4.10
C ALA A 228 -7.03 14.40 -2.66
N ARG A 229 -7.19 15.53 -1.97
CA ARG A 229 -7.74 15.63 -0.61
C ARG A 229 -9.17 15.11 -0.53
N VAL A 230 -10.08 15.61 -1.38
CA VAL A 230 -11.49 15.17 -1.40
C VAL A 230 -11.62 13.70 -1.80
N ALA A 231 -10.83 13.23 -2.77
CA ALA A 231 -10.80 11.81 -3.14
C ALA A 231 -10.35 10.91 -1.97
N SER A 232 -9.42 11.38 -1.14
CA SER A 232 -9.00 10.70 0.10
C SER A 232 -10.10 10.71 1.15
N GLU A 233 -10.67 11.88 1.45
CA GLU A 233 -11.72 12.05 2.48
C GLU A 233 -12.97 11.22 2.18
N MET A 234 -13.30 11.00 0.91
CA MET A 234 -14.43 10.16 0.51
C MET A 234 -14.26 8.67 0.89
N ARG A 235 -13.06 8.21 1.27
CA ARG A 235 -12.77 6.83 1.73
C ARG A 235 -12.71 6.68 3.26
N LEU A 236 -12.81 7.78 4.02
CA LEU A 236 -12.68 7.74 5.49
C LEU A 236 -13.74 6.84 6.14
N VAL A 237 -14.99 6.96 5.68
CA VAL A 237 -16.14 6.20 6.15
C VAL A 237 -16.47 5.12 5.13
N LYS A 238 -16.30 3.85 5.53
CA LYS A 238 -16.49 2.67 4.69
C LYS A 238 -17.97 2.30 4.63
N ASP A 239 -18.45 1.96 3.44
CA ASP A 239 -19.75 1.31 3.29
C ASP A 239 -19.70 -0.19 3.67
N ALA A 240 -20.87 -0.83 3.78
CA ALA A 240 -20.97 -2.21 4.24
C ALA A 240 -20.31 -3.25 3.30
N TRP A 241 -20.11 -2.93 2.01
CA TRP A 241 -19.34 -3.78 1.11
C TRP A 241 -17.84 -3.61 1.36
N GLU A 242 -17.37 -2.39 1.60
CA GLU A 242 -15.96 -2.12 1.95
C GLU A 242 -15.54 -2.81 3.27
N ILE A 243 -16.42 -2.78 4.28
CA ILE A 243 -16.18 -3.51 5.55
C ILE A 243 -16.10 -5.02 5.31
N ALA A 244 -16.90 -5.57 4.39
CA ALA A 244 -16.86 -7.00 4.05
C ALA A 244 -15.57 -7.38 3.29
N GLU A 245 -15.05 -6.51 2.42
CA GLU A 245 -13.76 -6.72 1.75
C GLU A 245 -12.59 -6.65 2.76
N LEU A 246 -12.66 -5.73 3.74
CA LEU A 246 -11.69 -5.66 4.84
C LEU A 246 -11.74 -6.90 5.73
N GLN A 247 -12.93 -7.37 6.13
CA GLN A 247 -13.05 -8.63 6.89
C GLN A 247 -12.46 -9.82 6.11
N ALA A 248 -12.68 -9.91 4.80
CA ALA A 248 -12.11 -10.98 3.97
C ALA A 248 -10.56 -10.92 3.92
N ALA A 249 -9.97 -9.72 3.90
CA ALA A 249 -8.53 -9.53 4.01
C ALA A 249 -7.99 -9.95 5.38
N VAL A 250 -8.71 -9.65 6.47
CA VAL A 250 -8.36 -10.03 7.85
C VAL A 250 -8.52 -11.54 8.08
N ASP A 251 -9.54 -12.18 7.51
CA ASP A 251 -9.72 -13.63 7.54
C ASP A 251 -8.57 -14.36 6.82
N ALA A 252 -8.17 -13.86 5.65
CA ALA A 252 -7.01 -14.38 4.92
C ALA A 252 -5.68 -14.17 5.68
N THR A 253 -5.54 -13.02 6.35
CA THR A 253 -4.40 -12.68 7.22
C THR A 253 -4.33 -13.63 8.42
N THR A 254 -5.46 -13.88 9.09
CA THR A 254 -5.59 -14.86 10.18
C THR A 254 -5.08 -16.23 9.77
N LEU A 255 -5.52 -16.75 8.62
CA LEU A 255 -5.05 -18.03 8.07
C LEU A 255 -3.55 -18.02 7.71
N GLY A 256 -2.97 -16.85 7.42
CA GLY A 256 -1.54 -16.67 7.17
C GLY A 256 -0.71 -16.81 8.44
N PHE A 257 -1.16 -16.17 9.53
CA PHE A 257 -0.59 -16.35 10.87
C PHE A 257 -0.68 -17.80 11.33
N GLU A 258 -1.80 -18.49 11.09
CA GLU A 258 -1.91 -19.91 11.44
C GLU A 258 -0.96 -20.81 10.62
N ASP A 259 -0.81 -20.57 9.30
CA ASP A 259 0.13 -21.31 8.45
C ASP A 259 1.56 -21.16 8.97
N CYS A 260 1.96 -19.93 9.30
CA CYS A 260 3.25 -19.61 9.91
C CYS A 260 3.51 -20.41 11.21
N VAL A 261 2.50 -20.54 12.08
CA VAL A 261 2.63 -21.29 13.34
C VAL A 261 2.63 -22.81 13.13
N ARG A 262 1.88 -23.34 12.16
CA ARG A 262 1.91 -24.77 11.79
C ARG A 262 3.28 -25.22 11.27
N GLU A 263 4.06 -24.30 10.69
CA GLU A 263 5.39 -24.60 10.13
C GLU A 263 6.56 -24.28 11.10
N TRP A 264 6.31 -24.14 12.42
CA TRP A 264 7.29 -23.60 13.39
C TRP A 264 8.67 -24.29 13.41
N ASP A 265 8.76 -25.61 13.19
CA ASP A 265 10.05 -26.30 13.13
C ASP A 265 10.95 -25.77 11.98
N ARG A 266 10.33 -25.37 10.86
CA ARG A 266 11.01 -24.71 9.72
C ARG A 266 11.34 -23.26 10.02
N VAL A 267 10.51 -22.57 10.80
CA VAL A 267 10.78 -21.20 11.28
C VAL A 267 12.08 -21.18 12.11
N ILE A 268 12.29 -22.17 12.98
CA ILE A 268 13.55 -22.32 13.74
C ILE A 268 14.74 -22.69 12.82
N GLU A 269 14.52 -23.51 11.79
CA GLU A 269 15.58 -23.91 10.84
C GLU A 269 16.03 -22.79 9.89
N HIS A 270 15.11 -21.91 9.48
CA HIS A 270 15.29 -20.99 8.35
C HIS A 270 15.14 -19.50 8.69
N GLY A 271 14.62 -19.16 9.88
CA GLY A 271 14.51 -17.78 10.36
C GLY A 271 13.38 -16.97 9.73
N GLU A 272 13.51 -15.65 9.79
CA GLU A 272 12.47 -14.66 9.46
C GLU A 272 11.84 -14.88 8.08
N ARG A 273 12.66 -15.04 7.04
CA ARG A 273 12.27 -15.36 5.65
C ARG A 273 11.31 -16.54 5.50
N TRP A 274 11.28 -17.49 6.44
CA TRP A 274 10.35 -18.61 6.34
C TRP A 274 8.92 -18.17 6.68
N LEU A 275 8.76 -17.33 7.70
CA LEU A 275 7.47 -16.73 8.03
C LEU A 275 7.00 -15.81 6.91
N GLU A 276 7.88 -14.93 6.41
CA GLU A 276 7.62 -14.06 5.25
C GLU A 276 7.12 -14.88 4.04
N GLY A 277 7.86 -15.90 3.62
CA GLY A 277 7.48 -16.75 2.49
C GLY A 277 6.21 -17.57 2.72
N THR A 278 5.97 -18.01 3.97
CA THR A 278 4.77 -18.76 4.37
C THR A 278 3.52 -17.88 4.36
N PHE A 279 3.62 -16.67 4.90
CA PHE A 279 2.55 -15.67 4.86
C PHE A 279 2.29 -15.21 3.43
N PHE A 280 3.33 -14.90 2.66
CA PHE A 280 3.19 -14.52 1.25
C PHE A 280 2.49 -15.59 0.41
N ARG A 281 2.75 -16.89 0.67
CA ARG A 281 2.00 -18.00 0.06
C ARG A 281 0.49 -17.87 0.33
N ARG A 282 0.07 -17.51 1.55
CA ARG A 282 -1.34 -17.28 1.89
C ARG A 282 -1.88 -16.04 1.19
N ALA A 283 -1.20 -14.91 1.33
CA ALA A 283 -1.57 -13.63 0.73
C ALA A 283 -1.82 -13.77 -0.78
N ARG A 284 -0.90 -14.46 -1.48
CA ARG A 284 -1.00 -14.64 -2.93
C ARG A 284 -2.02 -15.70 -3.40
N THR A 285 -2.50 -16.57 -2.50
CA THR A 285 -3.48 -17.62 -2.86
C THR A 285 -4.92 -17.31 -2.44
N MET A 286 -5.12 -16.36 -1.53
CA MET A 286 -6.45 -15.93 -1.08
C MET A 286 -6.73 -14.43 -1.30
N GLY A 287 -5.69 -13.61 -1.49
CA GLY A 287 -5.79 -12.20 -1.87
C GLY A 287 -5.15 -11.92 -3.22
N ASN A 288 -4.94 -10.63 -3.50
CA ASN A 288 -4.17 -10.15 -4.63
C ASN A 288 -2.66 -10.28 -4.35
N ASP A 289 -2.21 -9.68 -3.24
CA ASP A 289 -0.81 -9.57 -2.82
C ASP A 289 -0.69 -9.36 -1.30
N LEU A 290 0.50 -8.99 -0.82
CA LEU A 290 0.64 -8.35 0.50
C LEU A 290 0.11 -6.90 0.45
N GLY A 291 -0.46 -6.39 1.55
CA GLY A 291 -0.80 -4.97 1.67
C GLY A 291 0.42 -4.06 1.78
N TYR A 292 1.48 -4.60 2.37
CA TYR A 292 2.78 -3.97 2.61
C TYR A 292 3.83 -5.08 2.78
N ASP A 293 5.11 -4.75 2.63
CA ASP A 293 6.18 -5.74 2.84
C ASP A 293 6.12 -6.25 4.28
N SER A 294 5.95 -7.58 4.45
CA SER A 294 5.83 -8.21 5.77
C SER A 294 7.01 -7.88 6.67
N ILE A 295 6.73 -7.53 7.92
CA ILE A 295 7.75 -7.25 8.93
C ILE A 295 7.87 -8.47 9.84
N VAL A 296 8.98 -9.20 9.73
CA VAL A 296 9.25 -10.40 10.52
C VAL A 296 10.54 -10.21 11.29
N ALA A 297 10.42 -9.88 12.57
CA ALA A 297 11.52 -9.33 13.34
C ALA A 297 11.82 -10.19 14.59
N GLY A 298 12.88 -11.01 14.48
CA GLY A 298 13.34 -11.89 15.56
C GLY A 298 14.21 -11.16 16.59
N GLY A 299 13.86 -11.30 17.88
CA GLY A 299 14.63 -10.74 18.99
C GLY A 299 14.88 -9.24 18.82
N PRO A 300 16.15 -8.77 18.87
CA PRO A 300 16.48 -7.35 18.71
C PRO A 300 16.02 -6.68 17.42
N HIS A 301 15.71 -7.43 16.35
CA HIS A 301 15.16 -6.81 15.14
C HIS A 301 13.79 -6.17 15.40
N ALA A 302 13.01 -6.69 16.37
CA ALA A 302 11.70 -6.16 16.74
C ALA A 302 11.73 -4.72 17.28
N THR A 303 12.91 -4.17 17.58
CA THR A 303 13.07 -2.75 17.96
C THR A 303 13.20 -1.81 16.76
N THR A 304 13.20 -2.34 15.53
CA THR A 304 13.12 -1.58 14.27
C THR A 304 11.72 -1.70 13.69
N LEU A 305 10.98 -0.57 13.66
CA LEU A 305 9.53 -0.59 13.38
C LEU A 305 9.16 -1.24 12.04
N HIS A 306 9.87 -0.89 10.95
CA HIS A 306 9.67 -1.43 9.61
C HIS A 306 10.84 -2.34 9.19
N TRP A 307 11.07 -3.42 9.94
CA TRP A 307 12.09 -4.42 9.61
C TRP A 307 11.60 -5.34 8.47
N ILE A 308 12.00 -5.02 7.23
CA ILE A 308 11.65 -5.78 6.01
C ILE A 308 12.82 -6.58 5.42
N GLU A 309 13.99 -6.57 6.07
CA GLU A 309 15.16 -7.31 5.61
C GLU A 309 15.00 -8.83 5.82
N ASN A 310 14.21 -9.24 6.82
CA ASN A 310 13.70 -10.61 7.05
C ASN A 310 14.75 -11.74 6.87
N SER A 311 16.02 -11.45 7.14
CA SER A 311 17.14 -12.37 6.91
C SER A 311 17.76 -12.91 8.21
N GLY A 312 17.23 -12.51 9.37
CA GLY A 312 17.68 -12.88 10.70
C GLY A 312 17.25 -14.28 11.17
N PRO A 313 17.93 -14.81 12.21
CA PRO A 313 17.55 -16.05 12.87
C PRO A 313 16.40 -15.84 13.85
N ILE A 314 15.57 -16.86 14.03
CA ILE A 314 14.53 -16.90 15.07
C ILE A 314 14.97 -17.88 16.16
N VAL A 315 15.27 -17.36 17.36
CA VAL A 315 16.01 -18.10 18.39
C VAL A 315 15.12 -18.44 19.60
N PRO A 316 14.99 -19.72 20.01
CA PRO A 316 14.25 -20.11 21.20
C PRO A 316 14.71 -19.36 22.46
N GLY A 317 13.74 -18.86 23.22
CA GLY A 317 13.95 -17.99 24.38
C GLY A 317 13.81 -16.49 24.08
N GLN A 318 13.81 -16.09 22.81
CA GLN A 318 13.46 -14.72 22.38
C GLN A 318 11.97 -14.62 22.00
N LEU A 319 11.54 -13.40 21.65
CA LEU A 319 10.29 -13.13 20.95
C LEU A 319 10.54 -12.99 19.44
N VAL A 320 9.49 -13.13 18.64
CA VAL A 320 9.44 -12.67 17.25
C VAL A 320 8.21 -11.79 17.08
N LEU A 321 8.39 -10.60 16.51
CA LEU A 321 7.30 -9.70 16.13
C LEU A 321 6.99 -9.95 14.66
N CYS A 322 5.75 -10.28 14.36
CA CYS A 322 5.26 -10.51 13.00
C CYS A 322 4.11 -9.54 12.73
N ASP A 323 4.34 -8.63 11.79
CA ASP A 323 3.42 -7.59 11.34
C ASP A 323 3.19 -7.80 9.84
N MET A 324 1.99 -8.25 9.49
CA MET A 324 1.69 -8.81 8.17
C MET A 324 0.20 -8.68 7.80
N GLY A 325 -0.08 -8.07 6.64
CA GLY A 325 -1.44 -7.93 6.09
C GLY A 325 -1.59 -8.46 4.67
N VAL A 326 -2.72 -9.10 4.38
CA VAL A 326 -3.12 -9.51 3.02
C VAL A 326 -3.88 -8.39 2.33
N GLU A 327 -3.52 -8.08 1.08
CA GLU A 327 -4.36 -7.26 0.19
C GLU A 327 -5.39 -8.14 -0.52
N GLY A 328 -6.67 -7.84 -0.37
CA GLY A 328 -7.78 -8.55 -1.02
C GLY A 328 -7.90 -8.26 -2.53
N ALA A 329 -8.80 -8.97 -3.20
CA ALA A 329 -9.00 -8.84 -4.65
C ALA A 329 -9.42 -7.43 -5.11
N ASN A 330 -10.07 -6.66 -4.21
CA ASN A 330 -10.50 -5.28 -4.43
C ASN A 330 -9.58 -4.24 -3.77
N LEU A 331 -8.32 -4.60 -3.52
CA LEU A 331 -7.26 -3.76 -2.94
C LEU A 331 -7.46 -3.35 -1.47
N TYR A 332 -8.55 -3.73 -0.80
CA TYR A 332 -8.69 -3.58 0.65
C TYR A 332 -7.70 -4.48 1.38
N THR A 333 -6.97 -3.94 2.37
CA THR A 333 -5.95 -4.68 3.11
C THR A 333 -6.23 -4.73 4.61
N ALA A 334 -5.80 -5.81 5.24
CA ALA A 334 -5.66 -5.90 6.69
C ALA A 334 -4.33 -5.29 7.16
N ASP A 335 -4.21 -5.04 8.46
CA ASP A 335 -2.96 -4.65 9.12
C ASP A 335 -2.92 -5.27 10.53
N VAL A 336 -2.05 -6.28 10.74
CA VAL A 336 -2.09 -7.08 11.96
C VAL A 336 -0.69 -7.44 12.43
N THR A 337 -0.35 -6.95 13.63
CA THR A 337 0.83 -7.39 14.39
C THR A 337 0.49 -8.38 15.51
N ARG A 338 1.27 -9.47 15.57
CA ARG A 338 1.39 -10.35 16.76
C ARG A 338 2.85 -10.54 17.14
N THR A 339 3.15 -10.35 18.42
CA THR A 339 4.44 -10.72 19.00
C THR A 339 4.33 -12.08 19.68
N LEU A 340 5.13 -13.07 19.23
CA LEU A 340 5.02 -14.47 19.62
C LEU A 340 6.28 -14.95 20.40
N PRO A 341 6.13 -15.80 21.42
CA PRO A 341 7.26 -16.41 22.11
C PRO A 341 7.87 -17.52 21.27
N VAL A 342 9.16 -17.42 20.92
CA VAL A 342 9.81 -18.39 20.01
C VAL A 342 9.85 -19.81 20.58
N ALA A 343 9.93 -19.93 21.92
CA ALA A 343 9.87 -21.20 22.63
C ALA A 343 8.45 -21.83 22.65
N GLY A 344 7.41 -21.08 22.27
CA GLY A 344 6.00 -21.45 22.43
C GLY A 344 5.37 -21.03 23.76
N THR A 345 6.16 -20.57 24.73
CA THR A 345 5.69 -19.98 26.00
C THR A 345 6.48 -18.72 26.35
N PHE A 346 5.80 -17.72 26.91
CA PHE A 346 6.44 -16.49 27.37
C PHE A 346 7.25 -16.76 28.64
N THR A 347 8.47 -16.24 28.72
CA THR A 347 9.14 -16.09 30.02
C THR A 347 8.38 -15.09 30.90
N PRO A 348 8.54 -15.10 32.25
CA PRO A 348 7.86 -14.14 33.13
C PRO A 348 8.08 -12.68 32.69
N LEU A 349 9.32 -12.30 32.37
CA LEU A 349 9.65 -10.95 31.91
C LEU A 349 8.97 -10.59 30.59
N GLN A 350 8.98 -11.50 29.60
CA GLN A 350 8.29 -11.28 28.34
C GLN A 350 6.77 -11.17 28.54
N ARG A 351 6.20 -11.99 29.42
CA ARG A 351 4.77 -11.98 29.76
C ARG A 351 4.36 -10.68 30.45
N ASP A 352 5.17 -10.15 31.35
CA ASP A 352 4.90 -8.89 32.05
C ASP A 352 4.91 -7.70 31.08
N LEU A 353 5.94 -7.61 30.22
CA LEU A 353 6.04 -6.57 29.18
C LEU A 353 4.92 -6.70 28.12
N TYR A 354 4.65 -7.92 27.65
CA TYR A 354 3.56 -8.17 26.70
C TYR A 354 2.20 -7.77 27.32
N SER A 355 1.98 -8.11 28.59
CA SER A 355 0.75 -7.75 29.30
C SER A 355 0.62 -6.24 29.52
N LEU A 356 1.73 -5.50 29.60
CA LEU A 356 1.69 -4.03 29.62
C LEU A 356 1.23 -3.45 28.27
N VAL A 357 1.77 -3.95 27.16
CA VAL A 357 1.32 -3.55 25.81
C VAL A 357 -0.14 -3.94 25.58
N LEU A 358 -0.56 -5.14 26.01
CA LEU A 358 -1.95 -5.58 25.90
C LEU A 358 -2.92 -4.67 26.68
N ARG A 359 -2.58 -4.28 27.92
CA ARG A 359 -3.39 -3.32 28.69
C ARG A 359 -3.46 -1.95 28.02
N SER A 360 -2.40 -1.54 27.32
CA SER A 360 -2.38 -0.30 26.53
C SER A 360 -3.33 -0.40 25.34
N GLN A 361 -3.35 -1.55 24.65
CA GLN A 361 -4.27 -1.83 23.55
C GLN A 361 -5.73 -1.86 24.03
N ASP A 362 -6.02 -2.54 25.14
CA ASP A 362 -7.34 -2.56 25.77
C ASP A 362 -7.84 -1.15 26.14
N ALA A 363 -6.95 -0.31 26.69
CA ALA A 363 -7.27 1.08 27.04
C ALA A 363 -7.55 1.93 25.79
N ALA A 364 -6.77 1.76 24.71
CA ALA A 364 -7.04 2.41 23.44
C ALA A 364 -8.40 1.98 22.86
N MET A 365 -8.63 0.67 22.73
CA MET A 365 -9.91 0.11 22.25
C MET A 365 -11.11 0.63 23.05
N ALA A 366 -11.01 0.73 24.38
CA ALA A 366 -12.07 1.24 25.23
C ALA A 366 -12.34 2.76 25.09
N ALA A 367 -11.40 3.52 24.54
CA ALA A 367 -11.55 4.96 24.27
C ALA A 367 -12.18 5.26 22.90
N LEU A 368 -12.19 4.30 21.97
CA LEU A 368 -12.69 4.46 20.61
C LEU A 368 -14.21 4.18 20.53
N ARG A 369 -14.95 5.16 19.99
CA ARG A 369 -16.41 5.13 19.75
C ARG A 369 -16.82 6.36 18.92
N PRO A 370 -18.04 6.40 18.34
CA PRO A 370 -18.56 7.63 17.72
C PRO A 370 -18.50 8.84 18.65
N GLY A 371 -18.06 9.99 18.12
CA GLY A 371 -17.92 11.25 18.86
C GLY A 371 -16.69 11.33 19.77
N ALA A 372 -15.83 10.30 19.84
CA ALA A 372 -14.50 10.42 20.43
C ALA A 372 -13.54 11.05 19.41
N HIS A 373 -12.61 11.90 19.84
CA HIS A 373 -11.53 12.37 18.96
C HIS A 373 -10.67 11.21 18.48
N PHE A 374 -10.15 11.28 17.25
CA PHE A 374 -9.26 10.26 16.68
C PHE A 374 -8.07 9.92 17.60
N LEU A 375 -7.51 10.91 18.31
CA LEU A 375 -6.37 10.71 19.22
C LEU A 375 -6.72 10.07 20.58
N ALA A 376 -8.01 9.88 20.92
CA ALA A 376 -8.42 9.35 22.22
C ALA A 376 -7.82 7.95 22.50
N GLY A 377 -7.73 7.09 21.48
CA GLY A 377 -7.06 5.79 21.59
C GLY A 377 -5.56 5.92 21.88
N HIS A 378 -4.87 6.85 21.22
CA HIS A 378 -3.46 7.13 21.46
C HIS A 378 -3.21 7.66 22.88
N GLU A 379 -4.01 8.62 23.34
CA GLU A 379 -3.90 9.20 24.68
C GLU A 379 -4.08 8.13 25.77
N ALA A 380 -5.11 7.29 25.66
CA ALA A 380 -5.37 6.21 26.60
C ALA A 380 -4.25 5.14 26.60
N ALA A 381 -3.75 4.74 25.43
CA ALA A 381 -2.62 3.83 25.32
C ALA A 381 -1.34 4.40 25.93
N MET A 382 -1.01 5.66 25.64
CA MET A 382 0.20 6.31 26.15
C MET A 382 0.15 6.51 27.67
N GLU A 383 -1.02 6.76 28.27
CA GLU A 383 -1.15 6.81 29.73
C GLU A 383 -0.76 5.47 30.37
N VAL A 384 -1.25 4.34 29.83
CA VAL A 384 -0.90 3.00 30.34
C VAL A 384 0.59 2.71 30.17
N LEU A 385 1.19 3.02 29.02
CA LEU A 385 2.60 2.78 28.78
C LEU A 385 3.50 3.67 29.65
N ALA A 386 3.18 4.96 29.82
CA ALA A 386 3.95 5.85 30.67
C ALA A 386 3.91 5.39 32.14
N ARG A 387 2.74 4.99 32.66
CA ARG A 387 2.62 4.41 34.01
C ARG A 387 3.41 3.11 34.16
N GLY A 388 3.37 2.22 33.16
CA GLY A 388 4.19 1.01 33.17
C GLY A 388 5.71 1.25 33.06
N LEU A 389 6.13 2.35 32.42
CA LEU A 389 7.55 2.77 32.39
C LEU A 389 7.98 3.42 33.72
N ASP A 390 7.07 4.06 34.45
CA ASP A 390 7.27 4.56 35.82
C ASP A 390 7.43 3.39 36.79
N ASP A 391 6.54 2.38 36.72
CA ASP A 391 6.60 1.13 37.50
C ASP A 391 7.89 0.31 37.26
N LEU A 392 8.60 0.56 36.14
CA LEU A 392 9.89 -0.05 35.79
C LEU A 392 11.10 0.81 36.18
N ASP A 393 10.91 1.93 36.88
CA ASP A 393 11.94 2.93 37.22
C ASP A 393 12.69 3.50 35.99
N LEU A 394 12.05 3.54 34.81
CA LEU A 394 12.67 3.99 33.54
C LEU A 394 12.48 5.48 33.25
N LEU A 395 11.46 6.13 33.81
CA LEU A 395 11.20 7.55 33.54
C LEU A 395 12.22 8.47 34.26
N PRO A 396 12.78 9.49 33.56
CA PRO A 396 13.73 10.43 34.17
C PRO A 396 13.06 11.54 35.00
N VAL A 397 11.72 11.56 35.02
CA VAL A 397 10.82 12.53 35.68
C VAL A 397 9.57 11.77 36.16
N SER A 398 8.72 12.38 36.98
CA SER A 398 7.47 11.71 37.39
C SER A 398 6.55 11.41 36.20
N VAL A 399 5.73 10.36 36.30
CA VAL A 399 4.77 10.01 35.25
C VAL A 399 3.86 11.16 34.81
N ASP A 400 3.42 12.02 35.73
CA ASP A 400 2.58 13.19 35.41
C ASP A 400 3.36 14.24 34.59
N GLU A 401 4.66 14.43 34.87
CA GLU A 401 5.52 15.29 34.05
C GLU A 401 5.85 14.63 32.70
N ALA A 402 6.04 13.32 32.66
CA ALA A 402 6.27 12.59 31.41
C ALA A 402 5.04 12.65 30.48
N LEU A 403 3.83 12.54 31.03
CA LEU A 403 2.57 12.64 30.29
C LEU A 403 2.22 14.06 29.82
N SER A 404 2.88 15.09 30.33
CA SER A 404 2.69 16.46 29.85
C SER A 404 3.01 16.58 28.34
N PRO A 405 2.16 17.26 27.54
CA PRO A 405 2.42 17.52 26.12
C PRO A 405 3.76 18.21 25.84
N ASP A 406 4.26 19.02 26.80
CA ASP A 406 5.54 19.74 26.71
C ASP A 406 6.77 18.85 26.97
N SER A 407 6.58 17.61 27.42
CA SER A 407 7.64 16.69 27.87
C SER A 407 7.68 15.41 27.02
N ARG A 408 6.65 14.56 27.13
CA ARG A 408 6.49 13.30 26.39
C ARG A 408 7.71 12.36 26.43
N VAL A 409 8.55 12.43 27.46
CA VAL A 409 9.81 11.67 27.52
C VAL A 409 9.64 10.14 27.52
N TYR A 410 8.45 9.63 27.87
CA TYR A 410 8.08 8.22 27.72
C TYR A 410 8.18 7.73 26.26
N ALA A 411 8.01 8.63 25.28
CA ALA A 411 8.00 8.30 23.86
C ALA A 411 9.35 7.77 23.32
N ARG A 412 10.41 7.80 24.14
CA ARG A 412 11.69 7.12 23.82
C ARG A 412 11.50 5.63 23.51
N TRP A 413 10.55 4.97 24.18
CA TRP A 413 10.34 3.52 24.07
C TRP A 413 8.99 3.14 23.41
N THR A 414 8.15 4.13 23.10
CA THR A 414 6.93 3.97 22.29
C THR A 414 6.94 5.00 21.17
N LEU A 415 7.46 4.58 20.02
CA LEU A 415 8.06 5.47 19.01
C LEU A 415 7.09 6.02 17.94
N HIS A 416 5.84 5.58 17.94
CA HIS A 416 4.92 5.79 16.81
C HIS A 416 3.48 6.07 17.26
N GLY A 417 2.54 6.07 16.31
CA GLY A 417 1.11 6.25 16.57
C GLY A 417 0.53 5.05 17.32
N VAL A 418 -0.76 5.11 17.61
CA VAL A 418 -1.52 3.93 18.08
C VAL A 418 -2.60 3.53 17.07
N SER A 419 -2.86 4.39 16.10
CA SER A 419 -3.88 4.21 15.08
C SER A 419 -3.55 5.03 13.85
N HIS A 420 -3.85 4.45 12.69
CA HIS A 420 -4.12 5.14 11.43
C HIS A 420 -5.42 4.59 10.84
N MET A 421 -6.02 5.32 9.90
CA MET A 421 -7.10 4.77 9.07
C MET A 421 -6.56 3.61 8.23
N LEU A 422 -7.41 2.61 8.03
CA LEU A 422 -7.15 1.44 7.19
C LEU A 422 -8.24 1.32 6.11
N GLY A 423 -7.88 0.81 4.94
CA GLY A 423 -8.80 0.68 3.81
C GLY A 423 -8.14 0.02 2.60
N MET A 424 -8.22 0.67 1.45
CA MET A 424 -7.54 0.20 0.24
C MET A 424 -6.03 0.48 0.24
N ASP A 425 -5.58 1.46 1.04
CA ASP A 425 -4.17 1.64 1.36
C ASP A 425 -3.99 1.29 2.85
N VAL A 426 -2.85 0.71 3.24
CA VAL A 426 -2.57 0.33 4.64
C VAL A 426 -2.63 1.56 5.56
N HIS A 427 -1.85 2.59 5.22
CA HIS A 427 -1.97 3.94 5.77
C HIS A 427 -3.01 4.73 4.95
N ASP A 428 -4.29 4.44 5.19
CA ASP A 428 -5.40 5.01 4.42
C ASP A 428 -5.58 6.52 4.65
N CYS A 429 -6.25 7.15 3.70
CA CYS A 429 -6.69 8.55 3.74
C CYS A 429 -5.56 9.59 3.96
N GLY A 430 -4.31 9.25 3.63
CA GLY A 430 -3.13 10.09 3.88
C GLY A 430 -3.07 11.44 3.15
N GLN A 431 -4.06 11.81 2.33
CA GLN A 431 -4.22 13.15 1.75
C GLN A 431 -5.40 13.94 2.35
N ALA A 432 -6.16 13.36 3.29
CA ALA A 432 -7.26 14.04 3.97
C ALA A 432 -6.77 15.22 4.82
N ALA A 433 -7.62 16.24 4.99
CA ALA A 433 -7.30 17.36 5.89
C ALA A 433 -7.16 16.87 7.35
N PRO A 434 -6.26 17.45 8.18
CA PRO A 434 -6.19 17.15 9.61
C PRO A 434 -7.55 17.24 10.30
N GLU A 435 -8.35 18.25 9.95
CA GLU A 435 -9.68 18.53 10.49
C GLU A 435 -10.73 17.46 10.08
N SER A 436 -10.45 16.68 9.03
CA SER A 436 -11.28 15.54 8.59
C SER A 436 -10.76 14.19 9.09
N TYR A 437 -9.56 14.17 9.68
CA TYR A 437 -8.86 12.94 10.05
C TYR A 437 -8.27 13.04 11.47
N ARG A 438 -7.02 13.49 11.62
CA ARG A 438 -6.28 13.43 12.89
C ARG A 438 -6.92 14.25 14.03
N GLU A 439 -7.60 15.33 13.69
CA GLU A 439 -8.26 16.27 14.62
C GLU A 439 -9.79 16.03 14.69
N ALA A 440 -10.31 15.13 13.84
CA ALA A 440 -11.74 14.85 13.75
C ALA A 440 -12.27 13.99 14.90
N GLU A 441 -13.59 13.99 15.05
CA GLU A 441 -14.31 12.97 15.80
C GLU A 441 -14.51 11.73 14.93
N LEU A 442 -14.43 10.55 15.56
CA LEU A 442 -14.75 9.27 14.95
C LEU A 442 -16.25 9.18 14.65
N VAL A 443 -16.59 8.57 13.52
CA VAL A 443 -17.97 8.27 13.12
C VAL A 443 -18.12 6.80 12.73
N GLU A 444 -19.34 6.28 12.82
CA GLU A 444 -19.68 4.92 12.38
C GLU A 444 -19.20 4.66 10.94
N GLY A 445 -18.58 3.50 10.71
CA GLY A 445 -17.99 3.10 9.44
C GLY A 445 -16.53 3.53 9.21
N MET A 446 -15.92 4.32 10.11
CA MET A 446 -14.46 4.48 10.09
C MET A 446 -13.77 3.16 10.48
N VAL A 447 -12.67 2.81 9.81
CA VAL A 447 -11.85 1.62 10.11
C VAL A 447 -10.42 2.08 10.36
N LEU A 448 -9.81 1.58 11.45
CA LEU A 448 -8.50 1.99 11.93
C LEU A 448 -7.77 0.85 12.65
N THR A 449 -6.44 0.94 12.72
CA THR A 449 -5.58 0.06 13.52
C THR A 449 -5.58 0.46 15.00
N VAL A 450 -5.27 -0.49 15.90
CA VAL A 450 -5.01 -0.23 17.33
C VAL A 450 -3.73 -0.95 17.78
N GLU A 451 -2.59 -0.26 17.65
CA GLU A 451 -1.24 -0.83 17.51
C GLU A 451 -0.17 -0.37 18.54
N PRO A 452 -0.46 -0.23 19.85
CA PRO A 452 0.57 0.20 20.80
C PRO A 452 1.76 -0.77 20.86
N GLY A 453 2.94 -0.24 21.19
CA GLY A 453 4.15 -1.06 21.32
C GLY A 453 5.25 -0.46 22.20
N LEU A 454 6.13 -1.35 22.68
CA LEU A 454 7.32 -1.02 23.46
C LEU A 454 8.58 -1.56 22.78
N TYR A 455 9.61 -0.72 22.69
CA TYR A 455 10.83 -0.99 21.92
C TYR A 455 12.08 -0.57 22.70
N PHE A 456 12.76 -1.53 23.30
CA PHE A 456 13.99 -1.31 24.06
C PHE A 456 15.22 -1.65 23.20
N GLN A 457 15.83 -0.65 22.57
CA GLN A 457 16.98 -0.86 21.67
C GLN A 457 18.12 -1.64 22.36
N ALA A 458 18.79 -2.51 21.61
CA ALA A 458 19.83 -3.40 22.15
C ALA A 458 21.03 -2.64 22.76
N ASP A 459 21.27 -1.40 22.35
CA ASP A 459 22.32 -0.50 22.82
C ASP A 459 21.81 0.61 23.77
N ASP A 460 20.54 0.57 24.19
CA ASP A 460 20.01 1.59 25.12
C ASP A 460 20.50 1.37 26.56
N LEU A 461 21.54 2.11 26.93
CA LEU A 461 22.12 2.09 28.27
C LEU A 461 21.24 2.76 29.36
N LEU A 462 20.14 3.42 28.99
CA LEU A 462 19.14 3.90 29.95
C LEU A 462 18.20 2.79 30.43
N VAL A 463 18.25 1.62 29.79
CA VAL A 463 17.40 0.47 30.08
C VAL A 463 18.24 -0.63 30.74
N PRO A 464 17.74 -1.36 31.76
CA PRO A 464 18.35 -2.58 32.29
C PRO A 464 18.67 -3.62 31.20
N GLU A 465 19.75 -4.38 31.39
CA GLU A 465 20.31 -5.28 30.36
C GLU A 465 19.33 -6.38 29.93
N GLU A 466 18.51 -6.85 30.87
CA GLU A 466 17.47 -7.86 30.69
C GLU A 466 16.30 -7.45 29.78
N LEU A 467 16.08 -6.14 29.57
CA LEU A 467 15.04 -5.62 28.67
C LEU A 467 15.57 -5.33 27.26
N ARG A 468 16.89 -5.18 27.10
CA ARG A 468 17.50 -4.72 25.83
C ARG A 468 17.29 -5.72 24.70
N GLY A 469 16.90 -5.21 23.53
CA GLY A 469 16.56 -6.02 22.36
C GLY A 469 15.18 -6.66 22.43
N ILE A 470 14.30 -6.20 23.34
CA ILE A 470 12.88 -6.60 23.35
C ILE A 470 12.07 -5.52 22.62
N GLY A 471 11.41 -5.93 21.53
CA GLY A 471 10.34 -5.18 20.87
C GLY A 471 9.04 -5.96 20.95
N ILE A 472 7.94 -5.28 21.27
CA ILE A 472 6.59 -5.85 21.34
C ILE A 472 5.61 -4.84 20.74
N ARG A 473 4.81 -5.28 19.76
CA ARG A 473 3.61 -4.61 19.27
C ARG A 473 2.46 -5.61 19.26
N ILE A 474 1.25 -5.12 19.53
CA ILE A 474 0.00 -5.88 19.45
C ILE A 474 -0.98 -4.97 18.73
N GLU A 475 -1.53 -5.45 17.62
CA GLU A 475 -2.30 -4.64 16.70
C GLU A 475 -3.52 -5.39 16.19
N ASP A 476 -4.64 -4.69 16.09
CA ASP A 476 -5.91 -5.23 15.64
C ASP A 476 -6.64 -4.20 14.78
N ASP A 477 -7.29 -4.69 13.73
CA ASP A 477 -8.15 -3.89 12.87
C ASP A 477 -9.52 -3.72 13.53
N VAL A 478 -9.96 -2.47 13.67
CA VAL A 478 -11.26 -2.15 14.31
C VAL A 478 -12.12 -1.24 13.44
N VAL A 479 -13.41 -1.55 13.37
CA VAL A 479 -14.44 -0.70 12.76
C VAL A 479 -15.24 0.02 13.84
N VAL A 480 -15.46 1.32 13.66
CA VAL A 480 -16.34 2.12 14.52
C VAL A 480 -17.79 1.78 14.21
N THR A 481 -18.54 1.33 15.22
CA THR A 481 -19.96 0.97 15.13
C THR A 481 -20.81 2.03 15.86
N ALA A 482 -22.14 2.00 15.69
CA ALA A 482 -23.05 2.97 16.31
C ALA A 482 -22.86 3.20 17.84
N ASP A 483 -22.42 2.17 18.58
CA ASP A 483 -22.28 2.20 20.05
C ASP A 483 -20.82 2.04 20.55
N GLY A 484 -19.83 1.90 19.67
CA GLY A 484 -18.44 1.62 20.06
C GLY A 484 -17.52 1.23 18.89
N ILE A 485 -16.79 0.13 19.05
CA ILE A 485 -16.00 -0.51 18.00
C ILE A 485 -16.26 -2.03 17.96
N GLU A 486 -15.96 -2.65 16.82
CA GLU A 486 -15.85 -4.10 16.63
C GLU A 486 -14.46 -4.41 16.06
N SER A 487 -13.79 -5.46 16.55
CA SER A 487 -12.49 -5.89 16.03
C SER A 487 -12.68 -6.94 14.94
N LEU A 488 -12.22 -6.63 13.72
CA LEU A 488 -12.27 -7.51 12.56
C LEU A 488 -11.31 -8.71 12.74
N SER A 489 -10.18 -8.47 13.42
CA SER A 489 -9.09 -9.42 13.69
C SER A 489 -9.25 -10.24 14.97
N ALA A 490 -10.43 -10.20 15.61
CA ALA A 490 -10.72 -10.90 16.87
C ALA A 490 -10.55 -12.44 16.81
N ALA A 491 -10.43 -13.02 15.61
CA ALA A 491 -10.10 -14.43 15.40
C ALA A 491 -8.65 -14.79 15.79
N LEU A 492 -7.71 -13.83 15.78
CA LEU A 492 -6.33 -14.05 16.22
C LEU A 492 -6.17 -13.74 17.72
N PRO A 493 -5.63 -14.68 18.53
CA PRO A 493 -5.49 -14.47 19.97
C PRO A 493 -4.51 -13.35 20.28
N ARG A 494 -4.84 -12.57 21.32
CA ARG A 494 -4.03 -11.43 21.81
C ARG A 494 -3.71 -11.48 23.31
N THR A 495 -4.22 -12.46 24.07
CA THR A 495 -3.80 -12.67 25.46
C THR A 495 -2.61 -13.65 25.50
N PRO A 496 -1.67 -13.54 26.46
CA PRO A 496 -0.54 -14.46 26.55
C PRO A 496 -0.96 -15.93 26.58
N ASP A 497 -1.96 -16.27 27.41
CA ASP A 497 -2.44 -17.65 27.55
C ASP A 497 -3.10 -18.18 26.27
N ALA A 498 -3.90 -17.35 25.59
CA ALA A 498 -4.53 -17.75 24.34
C ALA A 498 -3.52 -17.89 23.19
N ILE A 499 -2.44 -17.10 23.18
CA ILE A 499 -1.33 -17.27 22.23
C ILE A 499 -0.58 -18.58 22.49
N GLU A 500 -0.25 -18.88 23.75
CA GLU A 500 0.41 -20.14 24.12
C GLU A 500 -0.46 -21.36 23.77
N GLU A 501 -1.77 -21.32 24.06
CA GLU A 501 -2.72 -22.38 23.73
C GLU A 501 -2.90 -22.55 22.21
N TRP A 502 -3.04 -21.45 21.47
CA TRP A 502 -3.15 -21.45 20.00
C TRP A 502 -1.88 -22.00 19.33
N MET A 503 -0.70 -21.54 19.76
CA MET A 503 0.58 -22.05 19.25
C MET A 503 0.76 -23.53 19.56
N ALA A 504 0.43 -23.99 20.76
CA ALA A 504 0.48 -25.40 21.11
C ALA A 504 -0.49 -26.23 20.25
N THR A 505 -1.73 -25.75 20.09
CA THR A 505 -2.78 -26.46 19.32
C THR A 505 -2.42 -26.60 17.84
N LEU A 506 -1.82 -25.57 17.23
CA LEU A 506 -1.44 -25.58 15.81
C LEU A 506 -0.16 -26.38 15.50
N ARG A 507 0.74 -26.54 16.48
CA ARG A 507 2.01 -27.27 16.33
C ARG A 507 1.87 -28.78 16.57
N GLY A 508 0.84 -29.21 17.30
CA GLY A 508 0.56 -30.62 17.63
C GLY A 508 1.40 -31.18 18.78
#